data_AF-A0A0S8H6M9-F1
#
_entry.id   AF-A0A0S8H6M9-F1
#
_cell.length_a   1.000
_cell.length_b   1.000
_cell.length_c   1.000
_cell.angle_alpha   90.00
_cell.angle_beta   90.00
_cell.angle_gamma   90.00
#
_symmetry.space_group_name_H-M   'P 1'
#
loop_
_entity.id
_entity.type
_entity.pdbx_description
1 polymer ?
#
loop_
_entity_poly.entity_id
_entity_poly.type
_entity_poly.pdbx_seq_one_letter_code
_entity_poly.pdbx_strand_id
1 'polypeptide(L)'
;MTDKQTEHPKIAPPRGRLGVLLPGLGAVATTFVAGVEAVRRGFAQPIGSITQMGTIRLGKRTEARTPLIRDFVPLANLSDLEFAAWDPIPDDGLESARVAGVLGEAHLRQVGDFLATIKPLPAVFSQDYVKKLKGENVKRGANKRELAEALRADIRRFKEERGCDRLVMVWCASTEVFLSPGPVHQSIEAFEEGLEKSDPGISPSMIYAYAAIQERVPFANGAPNLTVD
;
A
#
# COMPACT_ATOMS: atom_id res chain seq x y z
N MET A 1 -34.80 22.59 -21.18
CA MET A 1 -33.65 22.07 -20.42
C MET A 1 -32.86 21.21 -21.38
N THR A 2 -31.75 21.71 -21.90
CA THR A 2 -30.87 20.97 -22.81
C THR A 2 -30.17 19.88 -22.02
N ASP A 3 -30.50 18.64 -22.34
CA ASP A 3 -29.89 17.43 -21.85
C ASP A 3 -28.40 17.48 -22.22
N LYS A 4 -27.54 17.85 -21.26
CA LYS A 4 -26.09 17.71 -21.45
C LYS A 4 -25.84 16.21 -21.44
N GLN A 5 -25.72 15.62 -22.63
CA GLN A 5 -25.11 14.30 -22.79
C GLN A 5 -23.74 14.36 -22.11
N THR A 6 -23.68 13.86 -20.88
CA THR A 6 -22.42 13.63 -20.19
C THR A 6 -21.73 12.51 -20.94
N GLU A 7 -20.65 12.86 -21.65
CA GLU A 7 -19.80 11.89 -22.30
C GLU A 7 -19.35 10.88 -21.24
N HIS A 8 -19.82 9.63 -21.36
CA HIS A 8 -19.49 8.61 -20.37
C HIS A 8 -18.00 8.31 -20.45
N PRO A 9 -17.24 8.44 -19.35
CA PRO A 9 -15.81 8.21 -19.38
C PRO A 9 -15.52 6.77 -19.81
N LYS A 10 -14.68 6.61 -20.85
CA LYS A 10 -14.23 5.29 -21.30
C LYS A 10 -13.26 4.70 -20.28
N ILE A 11 -13.74 3.73 -19.49
CA ILE A 11 -12.92 3.03 -18.49
C ILE A 11 -11.99 2.06 -19.23
N ALA A 12 -10.69 2.31 -19.17
CA ALA A 12 -9.69 1.41 -19.73
C ALA A 12 -9.55 0.13 -18.87
N PRO A 13 -9.34 -1.04 -19.48
CA PRO A 13 -9.06 -2.26 -18.73
C PRO A 13 -7.70 -2.17 -18.03
N PRO A 14 -7.48 -2.98 -16.97
CA PRO A 14 -6.17 -3.08 -16.33
C PRO A 14 -5.16 -3.60 -17.35
N ARG A 15 -3.93 -3.08 -17.27
CA ARG A 15 -2.79 -3.52 -18.08
C ARG A 15 -1.66 -3.98 -17.17
N GLY A 16 -0.98 -5.05 -17.61
CA GLY A 16 0.20 -5.66 -16.98
C GLY A 16 0.08 -5.94 -15.50
N ARG A 17 1.23 -6.17 -14.87
CA ARG A 17 1.33 -6.43 -13.43
C ARG A 17 1.10 -5.15 -12.64
N LEU A 18 0.43 -5.29 -11.50
CA LEU A 18 0.17 -4.23 -10.54
C LEU A 18 1.02 -4.45 -9.28
N GLY A 19 2.01 -3.60 -9.08
CA GLY A 19 2.77 -3.59 -7.84
C GLY A 19 1.98 -2.96 -6.69
N VAL A 20 1.88 -3.66 -5.58
CA VAL A 20 1.29 -3.19 -4.33
C VAL A 20 2.43 -2.96 -3.33
N LEU A 21 2.63 -1.68 -2.99
CA LEU A 21 3.68 -1.18 -2.13
C LEU A 21 3.15 -1.02 -0.71
N LEU A 22 3.78 -1.69 0.25
CA LEU A 22 3.29 -1.82 1.62
C LEU A 22 4.31 -1.28 2.63
N PRO A 23 4.30 0.03 2.95
CA PRO A 23 4.99 0.54 4.13
C PRO A 23 4.39 -0.13 5.37
N GLY A 24 5.18 -0.96 6.05
CA GLY A 24 4.77 -1.88 7.12
C GLY A 24 4.51 -3.29 6.59
N LEU A 25 5.32 -4.26 7.02
CA LEU A 25 5.17 -5.71 6.79
C LEU A 25 4.58 -6.41 8.02
N GLY A 26 3.69 -5.74 8.75
CA GLY A 26 3.04 -6.28 9.95
C GLY A 26 1.84 -7.19 9.65
N ALA A 27 0.95 -7.32 10.64
CA ALA A 27 -0.21 -8.21 10.60
C ALA A 27 -1.12 -8.00 9.37
N VAL A 28 -1.40 -6.75 9.01
CA VAL A 28 -2.29 -6.43 7.86
C VAL A 28 -1.66 -6.84 6.55
N ALA A 29 -0.42 -6.41 6.31
CA ALA A 29 0.30 -6.67 5.06
C ALA A 29 0.54 -8.16 4.85
N THR A 30 1.06 -8.87 5.86
CA THR A 30 1.34 -10.31 5.76
C THR A 30 0.07 -11.13 5.56
N THR A 31 -1.01 -10.81 6.27
CA THR A 31 -2.31 -11.49 6.10
C THR A 31 -2.90 -11.24 4.72
N PHE A 32 -2.78 -10.01 4.20
CA PHE A 32 -3.23 -9.67 2.85
C PHE A 32 -2.45 -10.45 1.78
N VAL A 33 -1.12 -10.43 1.83
CA VAL A 33 -0.27 -11.15 0.87
C VAL A 33 -0.51 -12.66 0.93
N ALA A 34 -0.60 -13.22 2.14
CA ALA A 34 -0.90 -14.64 2.34
C ALA A 34 -2.28 -15.03 1.79
N GLY A 35 -3.29 -14.20 2.01
CA GLY A 35 -4.65 -14.42 1.50
C GLY A 35 -4.71 -14.39 -0.03
N VAL A 36 -4.02 -13.43 -0.66
CA VAL A 36 -3.89 -13.37 -2.11
C VAL A 36 -3.22 -14.64 -2.65
N GLU A 37 -2.11 -15.06 -2.04
CA GLU A 37 -1.38 -16.25 -2.48
C GLU A 37 -2.17 -17.54 -2.27
N ALA A 38 -2.91 -17.66 -1.16
CA ALA A 38 -3.77 -18.80 -0.92
C ALA A 38 -4.88 -18.91 -1.98
N VAL A 39 -5.45 -17.77 -2.41
CA VAL A 39 -6.44 -17.74 -3.50
C VAL A 39 -5.80 -18.09 -4.85
N ARG A 40 -4.60 -17.56 -5.16
CA ARG A 40 -3.86 -17.90 -6.39
C ARG A 40 -3.59 -19.40 -6.51
N ARG A 41 -3.24 -20.05 -5.39
CA ARG A 41 -2.97 -21.49 -5.33
C ARG A 41 -4.23 -22.35 -5.20
N GLY A 42 -5.41 -21.75 -5.11
CA GLY A 42 -6.68 -22.47 -4.97
C GLY A 42 -6.91 -23.08 -3.59
N PHE A 43 -6.16 -22.67 -2.57
CA PHE A 43 -6.34 -23.11 -1.18
C PHE A 43 -7.45 -22.37 -0.43
N ALA A 44 -7.84 -21.18 -0.91
CA ALA A 44 -8.84 -20.34 -0.27
C ALA A 44 -9.73 -19.61 -1.29
N GLN A 45 -10.86 -19.10 -0.80
CA GLN A 45 -11.69 -18.13 -1.49
C GLN A 45 -11.48 -16.72 -0.87
N PRO A 46 -11.63 -15.64 -1.64
CA PRO A 46 -11.41 -14.26 -1.16
C PRO A 46 -12.59 -13.73 -0.32
N ILE A 47 -12.98 -14.47 0.72
CA ILE A 47 -14.10 -14.16 1.61
C ILE A 47 -13.87 -12.81 2.29
N GLY A 48 -14.91 -11.97 2.29
CA GLY A 48 -14.86 -10.59 2.81
C GLY A 48 -14.37 -9.55 1.80
N SER A 49 -13.83 -9.96 0.64
CA SER A 49 -13.45 -9.01 -0.40
C SER A 49 -14.66 -8.57 -1.23
N ILE A 50 -15.04 -7.30 -1.09
CA ILE A 50 -16.13 -6.68 -1.86
C ILE A 50 -15.83 -6.74 -3.36
N THR A 51 -14.59 -6.48 -3.78
CA THR A 51 -14.25 -6.47 -5.21
C THR A 51 -14.31 -7.87 -5.83
N GLN A 52 -14.01 -8.92 -5.06
CA GLN A 52 -13.94 -10.29 -5.57
C GLN A 52 -15.24 -11.09 -5.42
N MET A 53 -16.02 -10.83 -4.36
CA MET A 53 -17.24 -11.60 -4.04
C MET A 53 -18.49 -10.74 -3.89
N GLY A 54 -18.36 -9.41 -3.84
CA GLY A 54 -19.49 -8.50 -3.79
C GLY A 54 -20.26 -8.44 -5.10
N THR A 55 -21.52 -8.07 -5.02
CA THR A 55 -22.40 -7.86 -6.18
C THR A 55 -22.85 -6.40 -6.28
N ILE A 56 -23.19 -5.97 -7.48
CA ILE A 56 -23.78 -4.64 -7.74
C ILE A 56 -25.19 -4.80 -8.29
N ARG A 57 -26.18 -4.14 -7.68
CA ARG A 57 -27.56 -4.17 -8.20
C ARG A 57 -27.69 -3.16 -9.34
N LEU A 58 -28.08 -3.64 -10.51
CA LEU A 58 -28.40 -2.83 -11.68
C LEU A 58 -29.93 -2.78 -11.84
N GLY A 59 -30.50 -1.58 -11.97
CA GLY A 59 -31.94 -1.42 -12.19
C GLY A 59 -32.83 -1.77 -10.99
N LYS A 60 -34.10 -2.11 -11.29
CA LYS A 60 -35.11 -2.41 -10.27
C LYS A 60 -34.90 -3.81 -9.67
N ARG A 61 -35.38 -4.00 -8.44
CA ARG A 61 -35.30 -5.29 -7.72
C ARG A 61 -35.95 -6.45 -8.50
N THR A 62 -36.98 -6.18 -9.29
CA THR A 62 -37.72 -7.16 -10.09
C THR A 62 -36.95 -7.66 -11.31
N GLU A 63 -35.87 -7.00 -11.71
CA GLU A 63 -35.08 -7.37 -12.90
C GLU A 63 -34.02 -8.44 -12.62
N ALA A 64 -33.75 -8.77 -11.35
CA ALA A 64 -32.76 -9.75 -10.92
C ALA A 64 -31.33 -9.53 -11.51
N ARG A 65 -30.98 -8.28 -11.85
CA ARG A 65 -29.67 -7.92 -12.41
C ARG A 65 -28.69 -7.56 -11.31
N THR A 66 -28.00 -8.58 -10.79
CA THR A 66 -27.05 -8.43 -9.67
C THR A 66 -25.74 -9.17 -9.97
N PRO A 67 -24.96 -8.72 -10.98
CA PRO A 67 -23.67 -9.36 -11.30
C PRO A 67 -22.65 -9.18 -10.17
N LEU A 68 -21.61 -10.02 -10.17
CA LEU A 68 -20.43 -9.81 -9.35
C LEU A 68 -19.70 -8.53 -9.79
N ILE A 69 -19.14 -7.80 -8.83
CA ILE A 69 -18.41 -6.55 -9.10
C ILE A 69 -17.23 -6.80 -10.04
N ARG A 70 -16.46 -7.88 -9.82
CA ARG A 70 -15.34 -8.28 -10.70
C ARG A 70 -15.75 -8.62 -12.14
N ASP A 71 -16.99 -9.04 -12.35
CA ASP A 71 -17.51 -9.37 -13.69
C ASP A 71 -18.11 -8.13 -14.38
N PHE A 72 -18.35 -7.06 -13.61
CA PHE A 72 -18.94 -5.81 -14.07
C PHE A 72 -17.90 -4.72 -14.34
N VAL A 73 -16.86 -4.61 -13.51
CA VAL A 73 -15.80 -3.60 -13.61
C VAL A 73 -14.48 -4.28 -13.97
N PRO A 74 -13.71 -3.77 -14.95
CA PRO A 74 -12.44 -4.35 -15.31
C PRO A 74 -11.39 -4.04 -14.22
N LEU A 75 -11.23 -4.96 -13.26
CA LEU A 75 -10.27 -4.88 -12.16
C LEU A 75 -9.06 -5.78 -12.43
N ALA A 76 -7.89 -5.43 -11.88
CA ALA A 76 -6.70 -6.28 -11.96
C ALA A 76 -6.97 -7.65 -11.31
N ASN A 77 -6.48 -8.73 -11.92
CA ASN A 77 -6.61 -10.05 -11.33
C ASN A 77 -5.67 -10.20 -10.14
N LEU A 78 -6.05 -11.06 -9.19
CA LEU A 78 -5.18 -11.37 -8.07
C LEU A 78 -3.85 -11.97 -8.52
N SER A 79 -3.80 -12.71 -9.63
CA SER A 79 -2.56 -13.26 -10.22
C SER A 79 -1.59 -12.19 -10.74
N ASP A 80 -2.08 -10.99 -11.02
CA ASP A 80 -1.28 -9.91 -11.62
C ASP A 80 -0.62 -9.01 -10.57
N LEU A 81 -0.88 -9.26 -9.27
CA LEU A 81 -0.32 -8.46 -8.18
C LEU A 81 1.15 -8.81 -7.91
N GLU A 82 1.97 -7.82 -7.60
CA GLU A 82 3.34 -8.01 -7.13
C GLU A 82 3.49 -7.24 -5.81
N PHE A 83 4.35 -7.68 -4.90
CA PHE A 83 4.44 -7.08 -3.56
C PHE A 83 5.85 -6.59 -3.25
N ALA A 84 5.92 -5.38 -2.70
CA ALA A 84 7.09 -4.86 -2.01
C ALA A 84 6.67 -4.27 -0.67
N ALA A 85 7.56 -4.33 0.30
CA ALA A 85 7.32 -3.77 1.62
C ALA A 85 8.56 -3.05 2.14
N TRP A 86 8.32 -2.13 3.08
CA TRP A 86 9.35 -1.53 3.92
C TRP A 86 8.98 -1.78 5.36
N ASP A 87 9.93 -2.14 6.20
CA ASP A 87 9.65 -2.28 7.63
C ASP A 87 10.90 -1.97 8.45
N PRO A 88 10.78 -1.24 9.58
CA PRO A 88 11.89 -1.05 10.53
C PRO A 88 12.36 -2.35 11.20
N ILE A 89 11.58 -3.42 11.13
CA ILE A 89 11.94 -4.78 11.57
C ILE A 89 12.45 -5.58 10.34
N PRO A 90 13.57 -6.32 10.43
CA PRO A 90 14.17 -7.00 9.28
C PRO A 90 13.51 -8.34 8.90
N ASP A 91 12.59 -8.84 9.72
CA ASP A 91 11.89 -10.12 9.55
C ASP A 91 11.25 -10.24 8.16
N ASP A 92 11.39 -11.40 7.51
CA ASP A 92 10.70 -11.64 6.24
C ASP A 92 9.18 -11.79 6.44
N GLY A 93 8.43 -11.89 5.34
CA GLY A 93 6.97 -11.97 5.39
C GLY A 93 6.44 -13.19 6.15
N LEU A 94 7.17 -14.31 6.19
CA LEU A 94 6.74 -15.51 6.93
C LEU A 94 7.02 -15.35 8.43
N GLU A 95 8.19 -14.83 8.79
CA GLU A 95 8.55 -14.51 10.18
C GLU A 95 7.57 -13.49 10.76
N SER A 96 7.35 -12.40 10.02
CA SER A 96 6.39 -11.35 10.38
C SER A 96 4.96 -11.89 10.54
N ALA A 97 4.53 -12.81 9.67
CA ALA A 97 3.20 -13.43 9.77
C ALA A 97 3.06 -14.30 11.04
N ARG A 98 4.12 -15.03 11.43
CA ARG A 98 4.14 -15.81 12.67
C ARG A 98 4.10 -14.91 13.90
N VAL A 99 4.89 -13.85 13.90
CA VAL A 99 4.90 -12.84 14.98
C VAL A 99 3.52 -12.19 15.12
N ALA A 100 2.86 -11.86 14.00
CA ALA A 100 1.53 -11.28 13.99
C ALA A 100 0.45 -12.22 14.57
N GLY A 101 0.62 -13.54 14.43
CA GLY A 101 -0.27 -14.55 15.02
C GLY A 101 -1.70 -14.56 14.47
N VAL A 102 -1.95 -13.90 13.33
CA VAL A 102 -3.29 -13.87 12.70
C VAL A 102 -3.59 -15.18 11.98
N LEU A 103 -2.60 -15.73 11.27
CA LEU A 103 -2.72 -16.97 10.52
C LEU A 103 -2.12 -18.14 11.32
N GLY A 104 -2.88 -19.22 11.48
CA GLY A 104 -2.34 -20.45 12.06
C GLY A 104 -1.32 -21.16 11.15
N GLU A 105 -0.47 -21.99 11.74
CA GLU A 105 0.57 -22.75 11.02
C GLU A 105 0.04 -23.60 9.86
N ALA A 106 -1.20 -24.10 9.95
CA ALA A 106 -1.82 -24.82 8.85
C ALA A 106 -1.99 -23.96 7.59
N HIS A 107 -2.35 -22.68 7.74
CA HIS A 107 -2.43 -21.72 6.63
C HIS A 107 -1.04 -21.34 6.15
N LEU A 108 -0.11 -21.06 7.08
CA LEU A 108 1.25 -20.66 6.72
C LEU A 108 2.01 -21.75 5.94
N ARG A 109 1.78 -23.03 6.24
CA ARG A 109 2.37 -24.14 5.45
C ARG A 109 1.98 -24.12 3.97
N GLN A 110 0.85 -23.52 3.60
CA GLN A 110 0.37 -23.51 2.21
C GLN A 110 1.03 -22.42 1.35
N VAL A 111 1.49 -21.34 1.97
CA VAL A 111 1.95 -20.11 1.27
C VAL A 111 3.25 -19.52 1.83
N GLY A 112 3.83 -20.15 2.85
CA GLY A 112 4.96 -19.62 3.60
C GLY A 112 6.24 -19.53 2.77
N ASP A 113 6.40 -20.40 1.78
CA ASP A 113 7.48 -20.33 0.79
C ASP A 113 7.42 -19.01 0.01
N PHE A 114 6.22 -18.55 -0.38
CA PHE A 114 6.04 -17.26 -1.04
C PHE A 114 6.25 -16.09 -0.08
N LEU A 115 5.68 -16.16 1.13
CA LEU A 115 5.83 -15.11 2.15
C LEU A 115 7.30 -14.85 2.51
N ALA A 116 8.11 -15.90 2.64
CA ALA A 116 9.54 -15.79 2.92
C ALA A 116 10.35 -15.09 1.80
N THR A 117 9.80 -15.00 0.58
CA THR A 117 10.43 -14.21 -0.49
C THR A 117 10.23 -12.71 -0.33
N ILE A 118 9.26 -12.28 0.50
CA ILE A 118 8.97 -10.87 0.75
C ILE A 118 9.85 -10.39 1.89
N LYS A 119 11.02 -9.86 1.54
CA LYS A 119 11.95 -9.24 2.50
C LYS A 119 11.72 -7.74 2.55
N PRO A 120 11.48 -7.14 3.73
CA PRO A 120 11.23 -5.71 3.81
C PRO A 120 12.50 -4.92 3.47
N LEU A 121 12.34 -3.90 2.63
CA LEU A 121 13.36 -2.89 2.42
C LEU A 121 13.53 -2.03 3.69
N PRO A 122 14.70 -1.42 3.92
CA PRO A 122 14.88 -0.52 5.05
C PRO A 122 13.86 0.62 5.00
N ALA A 123 13.16 0.88 6.10
CA ALA A 123 12.08 1.84 6.17
C ALA A 123 12.56 3.27 6.46
N VAL A 124 11.82 4.27 5.96
CA VAL A 124 11.85 5.60 6.60
C VAL A 124 11.06 5.49 7.90
N PHE A 125 11.74 5.64 9.03
CA PHE A 125 11.18 5.43 10.36
C PHE A 125 11.80 6.42 11.35
N SER A 126 10.98 6.96 12.25
CA SER A 126 11.45 7.71 13.42
C SER A 126 10.66 7.33 14.66
N GLN A 127 11.40 7.06 15.74
CA GLN A 127 10.84 6.70 17.04
C GLN A 127 10.08 7.87 17.69
N ASP A 128 10.31 9.11 17.26
CA ASP A 128 9.56 10.28 17.72
C ASP A 128 8.07 10.16 17.37
N TYR A 129 7.76 9.52 16.24
CA TYR A 129 6.40 9.30 15.76
C TYR A 129 5.82 7.96 16.19
N VAL A 130 6.66 6.96 16.52
CA VAL A 130 6.21 5.64 16.98
C VAL A 130 7.06 5.19 18.17
N LYS A 131 6.72 5.69 19.36
CA LYS A 131 7.56 5.60 20.58
C LYS A 131 7.89 4.18 21.06
N LYS A 132 6.95 3.25 20.85
CA LYS A 132 7.06 1.87 21.36
C LYS A 132 7.82 0.92 20.45
N LEU A 133 8.23 1.37 19.26
CA LEU A 133 8.94 0.56 18.28
C LEU A 133 10.41 0.99 18.22
N LYS A 134 11.30 0.01 18.06
CA LYS A 134 12.71 0.25 17.73
C LYS A 134 12.93 -0.28 16.33
N GLY A 135 13.60 0.51 15.49
CA GLY A 135 13.92 0.13 14.13
C GLY A 135 15.38 -0.24 13.98
N GLU A 136 15.64 -1.44 13.47
CA GLU A 136 16.98 -1.92 13.12
C GLU A 136 17.21 -1.85 11.59
N ASN A 137 16.13 -1.96 10.81
CA ASN A 137 16.11 -1.90 9.35
C ASN A 137 15.62 -0.52 8.86
N VAL A 138 16.42 0.53 9.08
CA VAL A 138 16.02 1.93 8.85
C VAL A 138 16.91 2.60 7.80
N LYS A 139 16.30 3.37 6.89
CA LYS A 139 17.04 4.20 5.91
C LYS A 139 17.84 5.29 6.61
N ARG A 140 18.99 5.61 6.02
CA ARG A 140 19.86 6.71 6.46
C ARG A 140 19.95 7.75 5.35
N GLY A 141 19.91 9.01 5.74
CA GLY A 141 20.06 10.18 4.86
C GLY A 141 20.39 11.40 5.71
N ALA A 142 21.05 12.39 5.13
CA ALA A 142 21.43 13.62 5.81
C ALA A 142 20.21 14.48 6.19
N ASN A 143 19.13 14.37 5.41
CA ASN A 143 17.87 15.05 5.68
C ASN A 143 16.66 14.23 5.17
N LYS A 144 15.45 14.73 5.42
CA LYS A 144 14.20 14.07 5.00
C LYS A 144 14.04 14.06 3.47
N ARG A 145 14.65 15.00 2.74
CA ARG A 145 14.73 14.96 1.27
C ARG A 145 15.45 13.72 0.78
N GLU A 146 16.64 13.43 1.30
CA GLU A 146 17.41 12.25 0.89
C GLU A 146 16.67 10.95 1.19
N LEU A 147 15.95 10.90 2.32
CA LEU A 147 15.07 9.76 2.64
C LEU A 147 13.93 9.61 1.62
N ALA A 148 13.33 10.71 1.17
CA ALA A 148 12.32 10.70 0.12
C ALA A 148 12.91 10.19 -1.22
N GLU A 149 14.08 10.68 -1.63
CA GLU A 149 14.74 10.22 -2.85
C GLU A 149 15.13 8.74 -2.79
N ALA A 150 15.55 8.24 -1.63
CA ALA A 150 15.82 6.83 -1.42
C ALA A 150 14.55 5.96 -1.60
N LEU A 151 13.39 6.44 -1.12
CA LEU A 151 12.11 5.76 -1.36
C LEU A 151 11.73 5.79 -2.85
N ARG A 152 11.91 6.94 -3.52
CA ARG A 152 11.64 7.05 -4.97
C ARG A 152 12.51 6.07 -5.78
N ALA A 153 13.78 5.94 -5.41
CA ALA A 153 14.69 4.98 -6.02
C ALA A 153 14.22 3.53 -5.82
N ASP A 154 13.77 3.17 -4.61
CA ASP A 154 13.20 1.84 -4.35
C ASP A 154 11.94 1.57 -5.18
N ILE A 155 11.03 2.56 -5.29
CA ILE A 155 9.80 2.45 -6.06
C ILE A 155 10.11 2.18 -7.54
N ARG A 156 11.03 2.96 -8.14
CA ARG A 156 11.45 2.78 -9.53
C ARG A 156 12.11 1.42 -9.76
N ARG A 157 13.05 1.04 -8.88
CA ARG A 157 13.76 -0.24 -8.96
C ARG A 157 12.78 -1.41 -8.89
N PHE A 158 11.87 -1.41 -7.93
CA PHE A 158 10.84 -2.45 -7.82
C PHE A 158 9.95 -2.53 -9.06
N LYS A 159 9.53 -1.36 -9.60
CA LYS A 159 8.71 -1.31 -10.81
C LYS A 159 9.41 -2.00 -11.99
N GLU A 160 10.68 -1.68 -12.19
CA GLU A 160 11.51 -2.22 -13.26
C GLU A 160 11.78 -3.72 -13.07
N GLU A 161 12.29 -4.13 -11.90
CA GLU A 161 12.67 -5.52 -11.60
C GLU A 161 11.49 -6.49 -11.66
N ARG A 162 10.29 -6.03 -11.30
CA ARG A 162 9.07 -6.87 -11.35
C ARG A 162 8.27 -6.72 -12.64
N GLY A 163 8.68 -5.85 -13.56
CA GLY A 163 7.94 -5.58 -14.80
C GLY A 163 6.51 -5.08 -14.54
N CYS A 164 6.36 -4.21 -13.54
CA CYS A 164 5.06 -3.63 -13.18
C CYS A 164 4.71 -2.45 -14.09
N ASP A 165 3.55 -2.50 -14.73
CA ASP A 165 3.05 -1.36 -15.51
C ASP A 165 2.54 -0.25 -14.59
N ARG A 166 1.93 -0.66 -13.47
CA ARG A 166 1.22 0.19 -12.53
C ARG A 166 1.63 -0.16 -11.10
N LEU A 167 1.55 0.82 -10.23
CA LEU A 167 1.81 0.67 -8.81
C LEU A 167 0.68 1.30 -8.01
N VAL A 168 0.50 0.85 -6.77
CA VAL A 168 -0.30 1.50 -5.73
C VAL A 168 0.43 1.34 -4.41
N MET A 169 0.39 2.36 -3.55
CA MET A 169 0.93 2.31 -2.20
C MET A 169 -0.18 2.36 -1.17
N VAL A 170 -0.13 1.46 -0.19
CA VAL A 170 -1.08 1.41 0.92
C VAL A 170 -0.32 1.40 2.23
N TRP A 171 -0.41 2.48 2.99
CA TRP A 171 0.22 2.57 4.31
C TRP A 171 -0.38 1.53 5.26
N CYS A 172 0.46 0.58 5.68
CA CYS A 172 0.12 -0.53 6.57
C CYS A 172 0.99 -0.52 7.84
N ALA A 173 1.76 0.54 8.06
CA ALA A 173 2.67 0.69 9.18
C ALA A 173 1.93 1.20 10.42
N SER A 174 2.66 1.27 11.54
CA SER A 174 2.12 1.72 12.82
C SER A 174 1.52 3.11 12.73
N THR A 175 0.43 3.34 13.47
CA THR A 175 -0.14 4.67 13.67
C THR A 175 0.90 5.60 14.27
N GLU A 176 1.17 6.71 13.59
CA GLU A 176 2.05 7.77 14.07
C GLU A 176 1.37 8.63 15.12
N VAL A 177 2.15 9.34 15.95
CA VAL A 177 1.61 10.37 16.85
C VAL A 177 0.84 11.42 16.06
N PHE A 178 -0.18 11.98 16.69
CA PHE A 178 -0.95 13.07 16.11
C PHE A 178 -0.07 14.32 15.90
N LEU A 179 -0.23 14.96 14.75
CA LEU A 179 0.38 16.24 14.40
C LEU A 179 -0.72 17.21 13.97
N SER A 180 -0.57 18.49 14.30
CA SER A 180 -1.44 19.53 13.76
C SER A 180 -0.83 20.10 12.47
N PRO A 181 -1.65 20.43 11.45
CA PRO A 181 -1.19 21.22 10.31
C PRO A 181 -0.49 22.51 10.76
N GLY A 182 0.63 22.84 10.12
CA GLY A 182 1.47 23.98 10.46
C GLY A 182 2.03 24.65 9.20
N PRO A 183 2.96 25.62 9.34
CA PRO A 183 3.50 26.38 8.21
C PRO A 183 4.13 25.51 7.12
N VAL A 184 4.83 24.44 7.51
CA VAL A 184 5.49 23.49 6.59
C VAL A 184 4.50 22.71 5.72
N HIS A 185 3.21 22.67 6.07
CA HIS A 185 2.16 21.96 5.33
C HIS A 185 1.34 22.87 4.40
N GLN A 186 1.61 24.18 4.35
CA GLN A 186 0.73 25.14 3.65
C GLN A 186 0.94 25.20 2.14
N SER A 187 2.12 24.80 1.64
CA SER A 187 2.40 24.75 0.20
C SER A 187 3.41 23.65 -0.12
N ILE A 188 3.49 23.28 -1.41
CA ILE A 188 4.48 22.30 -1.87
C ILE A 188 5.88 22.83 -1.62
N GLU A 189 6.14 24.11 -1.88
CA GLU A 189 7.43 24.77 -1.68
C GLU A 189 7.85 24.75 -0.20
N ALA A 190 6.93 25.07 0.71
CA ALA A 190 7.17 25.01 2.15
C ALA A 190 7.46 23.59 2.63
N PHE A 191 6.72 22.60 2.12
CA PHE A 191 6.93 21.20 2.45
C PHE A 191 8.29 20.70 1.93
N GLU A 192 8.64 21.06 0.71
CA GLU A 192 9.90 20.71 0.07
C GLU A 192 11.12 21.37 0.74
N GLU A 193 11.00 22.62 1.18
CA GLU A 193 12.00 23.28 2.02
C GLU A 193 12.10 22.59 3.40
N GLY A 194 10.97 22.18 3.96
CA GLY A 194 10.92 21.41 5.20
C GLY A 194 11.62 20.05 5.10
N LEU A 195 11.52 19.37 3.94
CA LEU A 195 12.26 18.12 3.69
C LEU A 195 13.77 18.35 3.73
N GLU A 196 14.27 19.43 3.12
CA GLU A 196 15.70 19.77 3.14
C GLU A 196 16.20 20.09 4.55
N LYS A 197 15.39 20.82 5.31
CA LYS A 197 15.71 21.25 6.69
C LYS A 197 15.38 20.20 7.76
N SER A 198 14.84 19.04 7.35
CA SER A 198 14.38 17.98 8.26
C SER A 198 13.35 18.47 9.29
N ASP A 199 12.40 19.31 8.86
CA ASP A 199 11.39 19.91 9.74
C ASP A 199 10.61 18.84 10.53
N PRO A 200 10.50 18.95 11.87
CA PRO A 200 9.83 17.96 12.72
C PRO A 200 8.31 17.85 12.48
N GLY A 201 7.70 18.77 11.76
CA GLY A 201 6.31 18.69 11.32
C GLY A 201 6.06 17.60 10.26
N ILE A 202 7.08 17.20 9.50
CA ILE A 202 6.94 16.21 8.42
C ILE A 202 7.14 14.79 8.96
N SER A 203 6.07 14.00 9.04
CA SER A 203 6.16 12.62 9.53
C SER A 203 6.73 11.63 8.50
N PRO A 204 7.20 10.43 8.91
CA PRO A 204 7.57 9.37 7.98
C PRO A 204 6.49 9.05 6.95
N SER A 205 5.22 8.92 7.35
CA SER A 205 4.12 8.68 6.41
C SER A 205 3.99 9.76 5.32
N MET A 206 4.20 11.03 5.67
CA MET A 206 4.20 12.12 4.70
C MET A 206 5.37 12.00 3.70
N ILE A 207 6.53 11.50 4.13
CA ILE A 207 7.68 11.24 3.24
C ILE A 207 7.35 10.12 2.23
N TYR A 208 6.67 9.05 2.68
CA TYR A 208 6.18 8.00 1.76
C TYR A 208 5.13 8.53 0.78
N ALA A 209 4.17 9.32 1.26
CA ALA A 209 3.16 9.93 0.40
C ALA A 209 3.80 10.87 -0.65
N TYR A 210 4.75 11.70 -0.23
CA TYR A 210 5.52 12.56 -1.13
C TYR A 210 6.25 11.72 -2.20
N ALA A 211 7.00 10.69 -1.79
CA ALA A 211 7.71 9.82 -2.72
C ALA A 211 6.76 9.12 -3.70
N ALA A 212 5.62 8.60 -3.23
CA ALA A 212 4.61 7.97 -4.07
C ALA A 212 4.03 8.95 -5.11
N ILE A 213 3.65 10.15 -4.67
CA ILE A 213 3.09 11.19 -5.56
C ILE A 213 4.10 11.62 -6.63
N GLN A 214 5.37 11.81 -6.24
CA GLN A 214 6.45 12.17 -7.18
C GLN A 214 6.72 11.07 -8.22
N GLU A 215 6.47 9.81 -7.89
CA GLU A 215 6.53 8.67 -8.82
C GLU A 215 5.20 8.34 -9.50
N ARG A 216 4.19 9.21 -9.35
CA ARG A 216 2.81 9.02 -9.86
C ARG A 216 2.18 7.71 -9.43
N VAL A 217 2.48 7.30 -8.20
CA VAL A 217 1.90 6.14 -7.53
C VAL A 217 0.75 6.61 -6.64
N PRO A 218 -0.49 6.15 -6.87
CA PRO A 218 -1.60 6.42 -5.96
C PRO A 218 -1.26 5.93 -4.55
N PHE A 219 -1.56 6.76 -3.55
CA PHE A 219 -1.32 6.49 -2.15
C PHE A 219 -2.64 6.39 -1.39
N ALA A 220 -2.79 5.33 -0.59
CA ALA A 220 -3.89 5.16 0.34
C ALA A 220 -3.34 5.10 1.77
N ASN A 221 -3.85 5.97 2.64
CA ASN A 221 -3.50 5.95 4.05
C ASN A 221 -4.37 4.93 4.80
N GLY A 222 -3.77 3.82 5.25
CA GLY A 222 -4.47 2.77 5.99
C GLY A 222 -4.46 2.96 7.52
N ALA A 223 -3.96 4.08 8.02
CA ALA A 223 -3.89 4.40 9.44
C ALA A 223 -4.46 5.82 9.71
N PRO A 224 -4.86 6.14 10.95
CA PRO A 224 -5.54 7.41 11.26
C PRO A 224 -4.58 8.60 11.44
N ASN A 225 -3.28 8.45 11.19
CA ASN A 225 -2.34 9.58 11.22
C ASN A 225 -2.57 10.54 10.05
N LEU A 226 -2.46 11.84 10.31
CA LEU A 226 -2.61 12.87 9.28
C LEU A 226 -1.44 12.79 8.30
N THR A 227 -1.74 12.51 7.02
CA THR A 227 -0.71 12.23 6.00
C THR A 227 -0.97 12.94 4.68
N VAL A 228 -2.18 12.77 4.14
CA VAL A 228 -2.62 13.32 2.85
C VAL A 228 -3.90 14.17 3.04
N ASP A 229 -4.08 14.64 4.27
CA ASP A 229 -5.23 15.38 4.77
C ASP A 229 -5.11 16.88 4.51
#